data_AF-A0A2H0FET1-F1
#
_entry.id   AF-A0A2H0FET1-F1
#
_cell.length_a   1.000
_cell.length_b   1.000
_cell.length_c   1.000
_cell.angle_alpha   90.00
_cell.angle_beta   90.00
_cell.angle_gamma   90.00
#
_symmetry.space_group_name_H-M   'P 1'
#
loop_
_entity.id
_entity.type
_entity.pdbx_description
1 polymer ?
#
loop_
_entity_poly.entity_id
_entity_poly.type
_entity_poly.pdbx_seq_one_letter_code
_entity_poly.pdbx_strand_id
1 'polypeptide(L)'
;MPKNSLLNFKPIQKLIAGVGKNIKKYFGKDKGCIIGLGDDGVFYGLGLYQWLSKQNKKIAFTTMEDNGQRLEEEKVKGRKVLIVDNDIITGKSYKRAMGVMKEGKERLKIKDIKFAVLCDRTGLADFSVEGYSAYAPWSLEKLDGLDLKIIQALFENGRESFVEIAKKTGLSPVGIKNRVERLINEGVLKIQGLLNIGECYSVSANIEIEADSKTIFKLIEKFEKSPLVYHLVKTSGRYNLLVSIISPNLESIENFIAKEIRGEPGVKHIEVSVGELPIIPKAWIPPIT
;
A
#
# COMPACT_ATOMS: atom_id res chain seq x y z
N MET A 1 -13.42 29.27 -10.78
CA MET A 1 -12.69 28.14 -11.41
C MET A 1 -12.17 27.25 -10.28
N PRO A 2 -12.44 25.93 -10.26
CA PRO A 2 -12.40 25.20 -8.99
C PRO A 2 -10.97 25.07 -8.45
N LYS A 3 -10.82 25.44 -7.17
CA LYS A 3 -9.60 25.58 -6.36
C LYS A 3 -8.87 24.27 -6.01
N ASN A 4 -9.21 23.12 -6.59
CA ASN A 4 -8.61 21.83 -6.22
C ASN A 4 -7.95 21.14 -7.41
N SER A 5 -6.68 21.46 -7.66
CA SER A 5 -5.83 20.67 -8.57
C SER A 5 -5.55 19.30 -7.94
N LEU A 6 -5.61 18.21 -8.73
CA LEU A 6 -5.25 16.86 -8.26
C LEU A 6 -3.82 16.80 -7.71
N LEU A 7 -2.98 17.76 -8.11
CA LEU A 7 -1.60 17.94 -7.64
C LEU A 7 -1.50 18.28 -6.14
N ASN A 8 -2.60 18.66 -5.50
CA ASN A 8 -2.64 18.96 -4.07
C ASN A 8 -2.82 17.69 -3.20
N PHE A 9 -3.14 16.55 -3.81
CA PHE A 9 -3.35 15.30 -3.08
C PHE A 9 -2.01 14.61 -2.78
N LYS A 10 -1.80 14.23 -1.52
CA LYS A 10 -0.57 13.55 -1.07
C LYS A 10 -0.21 12.31 -1.92
N PRO A 11 -1.15 11.43 -2.32
CA PRO A 11 -0.82 10.28 -3.17
C PRO A 11 -0.26 10.68 -4.54
N ILE A 12 -0.81 11.75 -5.15
CA ILE A 12 -0.33 12.28 -6.44
C ILE A 12 1.06 12.91 -6.29
N GLN A 13 1.27 13.69 -5.22
CA GLN A 13 2.58 14.26 -4.90
C GLN A 13 3.64 13.18 -4.71
N LYS A 14 3.29 12.09 -3.99
CA LYS A 14 4.18 10.95 -3.77
C LYS A 14 4.51 10.22 -5.06
N LEU A 15 3.51 9.95 -5.91
CA LEU A 15 3.75 9.34 -7.23
C LEU A 15 4.68 10.21 -8.07
N ILE A 16 4.40 11.51 -8.17
CA ILE A 16 5.22 12.46 -8.93
C ILE A 16 6.66 12.51 -8.37
N ALA A 17 6.82 12.56 -7.06
CA ALA A 17 8.13 12.58 -6.41
C ALA A 17 8.93 11.31 -6.70
N GLY A 18 8.28 10.14 -6.65
CA GLY A 18 8.94 8.84 -6.85
C GLY A 18 9.27 8.54 -8.32
N VAL A 19 8.32 8.73 -9.24
CA VAL A 19 8.47 8.29 -10.64
C VAL A 19 8.54 9.42 -11.66
N GLY A 20 8.23 10.65 -11.27
CA GLY A 20 8.06 11.77 -12.21
C GLY A 20 9.31 12.08 -13.04
N LYS A 21 10.51 12.02 -12.43
CA LYS A 21 11.79 12.23 -13.15
C LYS A 21 11.97 11.20 -14.26
N ASN A 22 11.70 9.93 -13.97
CA ASN A 22 11.86 8.83 -14.93
C ASN A 22 10.79 8.87 -16.02
N ILE A 23 9.53 9.17 -15.68
CA ILE A 23 8.44 9.38 -16.64
C ILE A 23 8.76 10.56 -17.58
N LYS A 24 9.29 11.67 -17.05
CA LYS A 24 9.68 12.82 -17.87
C LYS A 24 10.80 12.47 -18.86
N LYS A 25 11.78 11.68 -18.41
CA LYS A 25 12.86 11.15 -19.25
C LYS A 25 12.31 10.21 -20.33
N TYR A 26 11.40 9.31 -19.97
CA TYR A 26 10.75 8.36 -20.86
C TYR A 26 10.05 9.05 -22.04
N PHE A 27 9.17 10.03 -21.75
CA PHE A 27 8.48 10.76 -22.80
C PHE A 27 9.43 11.64 -23.63
N GLY A 28 10.47 12.22 -23.02
CA GLY A 28 11.46 13.01 -23.76
C GLY A 28 10.82 14.14 -24.60
N LYS A 29 11.10 14.18 -25.90
CA LYS A 29 10.48 15.12 -26.86
C LYS A 29 9.28 14.51 -27.61
N ASP A 30 8.98 13.23 -27.40
CA ASP A 30 7.90 12.54 -28.11
C ASP A 30 6.52 13.00 -27.64
N LYS A 31 5.53 12.88 -28.53
CA LYS A 31 4.12 12.93 -28.14
C LYS A 31 3.80 11.70 -27.28
N GLY A 32 3.13 11.92 -26.15
CA GLY A 32 2.78 10.87 -25.20
C GLY A 32 1.28 10.73 -25.00
N CYS A 33 0.84 9.58 -24.50
CA CYS A 33 -0.50 9.36 -23.98
C CYS A 33 -0.39 8.66 -22.62
N ILE A 34 -1.12 9.18 -21.64
CA ILE A 34 -1.35 8.50 -20.36
C ILE A 34 -2.69 7.76 -20.47
N ILE A 35 -2.70 6.48 -20.10
CA ILE A 35 -3.89 5.66 -19.98
C ILE A 35 -4.12 5.41 -18.48
N GLY A 36 -5.23 5.90 -17.94
CA GLY A 36 -5.68 5.47 -16.60
C GLY A 36 -6.35 4.10 -16.68
N LEU A 37 -5.78 3.11 -16.01
CA LEU A 37 -6.29 1.74 -16.01
C LEU A 37 -7.36 1.53 -14.93
N GLY A 38 -8.58 1.16 -15.33
CA GLY A 38 -9.72 1.04 -14.40
C GLY A 38 -9.99 2.32 -13.61
N ASP A 39 -10.78 2.23 -12.54
CA ASP A 39 -11.15 3.41 -11.74
C ASP A 39 -9.96 3.97 -10.93
N ASP A 40 -9.12 3.08 -10.42
CA ASP A 40 -7.93 3.41 -9.62
C ASP A 40 -6.87 4.16 -10.44
N GLY A 41 -6.52 3.61 -11.60
CA GLY A 41 -5.52 4.19 -12.49
C GLY A 41 -5.93 5.53 -13.07
N VAL A 42 -7.23 5.82 -13.18
CA VAL A 42 -7.72 7.13 -13.63
C VAL A 42 -7.30 8.25 -12.70
N PHE A 43 -7.38 8.06 -11.38
CA PHE A 43 -6.98 9.09 -10.41
C PHE A 43 -5.50 9.47 -10.56
N TYR A 44 -4.61 8.46 -10.58
CA TYR A 44 -3.17 8.66 -10.71
C TYR A 44 -2.77 9.15 -12.10
N GLY A 45 -3.40 8.61 -13.15
CA GLY A 45 -3.17 9.00 -14.54
C GLY A 45 -3.55 10.46 -14.78
N LEU A 46 -4.70 10.92 -14.25
CA LEU A 46 -5.10 12.32 -14.33
C LEU A 46 -4.14 13.25 -13.57
N GLY A 47 -3.64 12.83 -12.41
CA GLY A 47 -2.63 13.57 -11.66
C GLY A 47 -1.34 13.75 -12.45
N LEU A 48 -0.81 12.67 -13.04
CA LEU A 48 0.37 12.72 -13.91
C LEU A 48 0.14 13.54 -15.17
N TYR A 49 -1.06 13.43 -15.78
CA TYR A 49 -1.44 14.24 -16.93
C TYR A 49 -1.45 15.74 -16.60
N GLN A 50 -2.08 16.15 -15.50
CA GLN A 50 -2.06 17.55 -15.06
C GLN A 50 -0.63 18.05 -14.82
N TRP A 51 0.20 17.22 -14.18
CA TRP A 51 1.60 17.55 -13.87
C TRP A 51 2.47 17.73 -15.13
N LEU A 52 2.33 16.84 -16.12
CA LEU A 52 3.09 16.92 -17.38
C LEU A 52 2.57 18.04 -18.28
N SER A 53 1.26 18.28 -18.32
CA SER A 53 0.66 19.35 -19.11
C SER A 53 1.14 20.74 -18.66
N LYS A 54 1.33 20.95 -17.34
CA LYS A 54 1.94 22.17 -16.80
C LYS A 54 3.39 22.41 -17.24
N GLN A 55 4.05 21.41 -17.81
CA GLN A 55 5.44 21.48 -18.27
C GLN A 55 5.55 21.57 -19.81
N ASN A 56 4.50 22.02 -20.49
CA ASN A 56 4.43 22.13 -21.96
C ASN A 56 4.73 20.81 -22.71
N LYS A 57 4.47 19.66 -22.10
CA LYS A 57 4.60 18.36 -22.77
C LYS A 57 3.36 18.08 -23.63
N LYS A 58 3.56 17.58 -24.85
CA LYS A 58 2.48 17.15 -25.75
C LYS A 58 1.93 15.79 -25.31
N ILE A 59 1.16 15.77 -24.22
CA ILE A 59 0.56 14.56 -23.63
C ILE A 59 -0.96 14.56 -23.88
N ALA A 60 -1.50 13.41 -24.26
CA ALA A 60 -2.94 13.13 -24.26
C ALA A 60 -3.31 12.25 -23.05
N PHE A 61 -4.59 12.23 -22.69
CA PHE A 61 -5.11 11.36 -21.64
C PHE A 61 -6.35 10.58 -22.12
N THR A 62 -6.39 9.30 -21.83
CA THR A 62 -7.54 8.41 -22.04
C THR A 62 -7.62 7.39 -20.89
N THR A 63 -8.65 6.57 -20.90
CA THR A 63 -8.88 5.52 -19.90
C THR A 63 -9.00 4.18 -20.61
N MET A 64 -8.80 3.10 -19.88
CA MET A 64 -8.91 1.75 -20.42
C MET A 64 -9.23 0.77 -19.29
N GLU A 65 -10.11 -0.20 -19.53
CA GLU A 65 -10.22 -1.37 -18.67
C GLU A 65 -9.08 -2.35 -18.94
N ASP A 66 -8.79 -3.28 -18.04
CA ASP A 66 -7.67 -4.22 -18.24
C ASP A 66 -7.81 -5.16 -19.45
N ASN A 67 -9.01 -5.30 -19.98
CA ASN A 67 -9.34 -6.04 -21.20
C ASN A 67 -9.31 -5.17 -22.48
N GLY A 68 -8.92 -3.90 -22.39
CA GLY A 68 -8.84 -2.98 -23.53
C GLY A 68 -10.09 -2.13 -23.80
N GLN A 69 -11.20 -2.40 -23.11
CA GLN A 69 -12.42 -1.63 -23.33
C GLN A 69 -12.24 -0.16 -22.93
N ARG A 70 -13.05 0.71 -23.55
CA ARG A 70 -13.08 2.17 -23.35
C ARG A 70 -11.84 2.94 -23.83
N LEU A 71 -10.87 2.26 -24.46
CA LEU A 71 -9.70 2.92 -25.04
C LEU A 71 -10.07 3.80 -26.24
N GLU A 72 -9.71 5.08 -26.19
CA GLU A 72 -9.79 5.96 -27.35
C GLU A 72 -8.52 5.83 -28.21
N GLU A 73 -8.55 4.95 -29.21
CA GLU A 73 -7.38 4.58 -30.02
C GLU A 73 -6.66 5.78 -30.68
N GLU A 74 -7.41 6.78 -31.12
CA GLU A 74 -6.86 8.00 -31.74
C GLU A 74 -5.98 8.82 -30.77
N LYS A 75 -6.19 8.68 -29.46
CA LYS A 75 -5.36 9.33 -28.44
C LYS A 75 -4.05 8.59 -28.19
N VAL A 76 -3.94 7.30 -28.50
CA VAL A 76 -2.70 6.52 -28.34
C VAL A 76 -1.91 6.38 -29.63
N LYS A 77 -2.58 6.44 -30.79
CA LYS A 77 -1.99 6.22 -32.11
C LYS A 77 -0.77 7.10 -32.36
N GLY A 78 0.35 6.50 -32.76
CA GLY A 78 1.61 7.20 -33.07
C GLY A 78 2.34 7.84 -31.87
N ARG A 79 1.95 7.53 -30.62
CA ARG A 79 2.51 8.12 -29.40
C ARG A 79 3.28 7.09 -28.56
N LYS A 80 4.10 7.58 -27.62
CA LYS A 80 4.54 6.77 -26.47
C LYS A 80 3.38 6.63 -25.49
N VAL A 81 3.21 5.47 -24.90
CA VAL A 81 2.09 5.17 -24.00
C VAL A 81 2.62 4.89 -22.61
N LEU A 82 2.02 5.53 -21.61
CA LEU A 82 2.18 5.19 -20.21
C LEU A 82 0.84 4.73 -19.66
N ILE A 83 0.73 3.45 -19.36
CA ILE A 83 -0.40 2.91 -18.60
C ILE A 83 -0.15 3.21 -17.13
N VAL A 84 -1.15 3.69 -16.41
CA VAL A 84 -1.06 4.07 -15.01
C VAL A 84 -2.13 3.34 -14.23
N ASP A 85 -1.71 2.70 -13.15
CA ASP A 85 -2.59 2.07 -12.17
C ASP A 85 -2.19 2.50 -10.74
N ASN A 86 -2.99 2.15 -9.73
CA ASN A 86 -2.66 2.34 -8.33
C ASN A 86 -1.64 1.29 -7.86
N ASP A 87 -1.95 0.01 -8.06
CA ASP A 87 -1.11 -1.08 -7.59
C ASP A 87 -1.02 -2.27 -8.57
N ILE A 88 0.06 -3.05 -8.45
CA ILE A 88 0.12 -4.40 -9.01
C ILE A 88 0.16 -5.39 -7.85
N ILE A 89 -0.96 -6.04 -7.56
CA ILE A 89 -1.04 -7.04 -6.49
C ILE A 89 -0.67 -8.43 -6.99
N THR A 90 -1.41 -8.96 -7.96
CA THR A 90 -1.21 -10.32 -8.51
C THR A 90 -0.56 -10.33 -9.90
N GLY A 91 -0.45 -9.17 -10.54
CA GLY A 91 -0.01 -9.04 -11.92
C GLY A 91 -1.05 -9.42 -12.98
N LYS A 92 -2.25 -9.91 -12.61
CA LYS A 92 -3.28 -10.32 -13.59
C LYS A 92 -3.74 -9.15 -14.48
N SER A 93 -4.17 -8.04 -13.88
CA SER A 93 -4.64 -6.86 -14.61
C SER A 93 -3.51 -6.22 -15.45
N TYR A 94 -2.30 -6.12 -14.89
CA TYR A 94 -1.10 -5.71 -15.62
C TYR A 94 -0.88 -6.58 -16.88
N LYS A 95 -0.87 -7.91 -16.74
CA LYS A 95 -0.61 -8.84 -17.86
C LYS A 95 -1.67 -8.70 -18.96
N ARG A 96 -2.96 -8.58 -18.59
CA ARG A 96 -4.05 -8.37 -19.55
C ARG A 96 -3.89 -7.03 -20.28
N ALA A 97 -3.74 -5.93 -19.55
CA ALA A 97 -3.62 -4.60 -20.13
C ALA A 97 -2.39 -4.48 -21.05
N MET A 98 -1.24 -4.99 -20.61
CA MET A 98 -0.02 -5.02 -21.41
C MET A 98 -0.16 -5.94 -22.63
N GLY A 99 -0.86 -7.07 -22.50
CA GLY A 99 -1.15 -7.98 -23.61
C GLY A 99 -1.93 -7.27 -24.72
N VAL A 100 -3.07 -6.68 -24.36
CA VAL A 100 -3.93 -5.92 -25.29
C VAL A 100 -3.15 -4.81 -26.00
N MET A 101 -2.38 -4.01 -25.26
CA MET A 101 -1.64 -2.90 -25.84
C MET A 101 -0.47 -3.36 -26.72
N LYS A 102 0.16 -4.49 -26.40
CA LYS A 102 1.21 -5.10 -27.24
C LYS A 102 0.62 -5.65 -28.54
N GLU A 103 -0.52 -6.32 -28.49
CA GLU A 103 -1.25 -6.79 -29.68
C GLU A 103 -1.67 -5.62 -30.59
N GLY A 104 -2.13 -4.52 -30.00
CA GLY A 104 -2.50 -3.30 -30.74
C GLY A 104 -1.32 -2.46 -31.23
N LYS A 105 -0.07 -2.77 -30.85
CA LYS A 105 1.08 -1.87 -31.03
C LYS A 105 1.36 -1.52 -32.49
N GLU A 106 1.38 -2.52 -33.37
CA GLU A 106 1.68 -2.32 -34.80
C GLU A 106 0.55 -1.56 -35.51
N ARG A 107 -0.69 -2.02 -35.31
CA ARG A 107 -1.90 -1.41 -35.88
C ARG A 107 -2.04 0.07 -35.52
N LEU A 108 -1.77 0.41 -34.26
CA LEU A 108 -1.87 1.76 -33.73
C LEU A 108 -0.56 2.56 -33.87
N LYS A 109 0.51 1.96 -34.42
CA LYS A 109 1.83 2.57 -34.55
C LYS A 109 2.34 3.14 -33.22
N ILE A 110 2.09 2.44 -32.11
CA ILE A 110 2.51 2.86 -30.77
C ILE A 110 4.04 2.76 -30.69
N LYS A 111 4.68 3.86 -30.30
CA LYS A 111 6.15 3.96 -30.31
C LYS A 111 6.79 3.09 -29.22
N ASP A 112 6.26 3.19 -28.01
CA ASP A 112 6.67 2.39 -26.87
C ASP A 112 5.56 2.35 -25.82
N ILE A 113 5.56 1.33 -24.97
CA ILE A 113 4.56 1.14 -23.91
C ILE A 113 5.30 0.91 -22.59
N LYS A 114 4.97 1.72 -21.59
CA LYS A 114 5.46 1.59 -20.22
C LYS A 114 4.29 1.54 -19.24
N PHE A 115 4.53 0.98 -18.07
CA PHE A 115 3.56 0.87 -17.00
C PHE A 115 4.07 1.57 -15.74
N ALA A 116 3.24 2.43 -15.14
CA ALA A 116 3.53 3.09 -13.88
C ALA A 116 2.50 2.77 -12.81
N VAL A 117 2.95 2.55 -11.58
CA VAL A 117 2.09 2.36 -10.42
C VAL A 117 2.59 3.10 -9.21
N LEU A 118 1.71 3.34 -8.24
CA LEU A 118 2.12 3.76 -6.92
C LEU A 118 2.82 2.61 -6.17
N CYS A 119 2.23 1.41 -6.23
CA CYS A 119 2.71 0.20 -5.56
C CYS A 119 2.94 -0.94 -6.54
N ASP A 120 4.12 -1.57 -6.53
CA ASP A 120 4.33 -2.80 -7.28
C ASP A 120 4.72 -3.94 -6.33
N ARG A 121 3.80 -4.89 -6.15
CA ARG A 121 4.03 -6.07 -5.31
C ARG A 121 4.74 -7.20 -6.05
N THR A 122 4.96 -7.05 -7.35
CA THR A 122 5.42 -8.11 -8.25
C THR A 122 6.74 -7.80 -8.96
N GLY A 123 7.14 -6.53 -8.99
CA GLY A 123 8.33 -6.06 -9.73
C GLY A 123 8.13 -6.03 -11.25
N LEU A 124 6.89 -5.93 -11.73
CA LEU A 124 6.53 -5.93 -13.16
C LEU A 124 6.43 -4.54 -13.78
N ALA A 125 6.21 -3.49 -12.98
CA ALA A 125 6.07 -2.12 -13.44
C ALA A 125 7.40 -1.55 -13.91
N ASP A 126 7.35 -0.74 -14.96
CA ASP A 126 8.54 0.00 -15.40
C ASP A 126 8.86 1.18 -14.47
N PHE A 127 7.83 1.77 -13.86
CA PHE A 127 7.97 2.85 -12.90
C PHE A 127 7.08 2.57 -11.68
N SER A 128 7.69 2.36 -10.53
CA SER A 128 6.99 2.30 -9.24
C SER A 128 7.66 3.28 -8.28
N VAL A 129 6.93 3.76 -7.28
CA VAL A 129 7.56 4.51 -6.20
C VAL A 129 8.47 3.55 -5.44
N GLU A 130 9.79 3.80 -5.48
CA GLU A 130 10.79 3.02 -4.73
C GLU A 130 10.41 2.98 -3.23
N GLY A 131 10.52 1.80 -2.62
CA GLY A 131 10.15 1.59 -1.22
C GLY A 131 8.66 1.32 -0.96
N TYR A 132 7.83 1.21 -2.00
CA TYR A 132 6.46 0.67 -1.91
C TYR A 132 6.37 -0.69 -2.63
N SER A 133 7.39 -1.52 -2.40
CA SER A 133 7.45 -2.91 -2.85
C SER A 133 6.85 -3.82 -1.78
N ALA A 134 6.21 -4.92 -2.18
CA ALA A 134 5.76 -5.96 -1.24
C ALA A 134 6.91 -6.83 -0.67
N TYR A 135 8.15 -6.57 -1.07
CA TYR A 135 9.28 -7.04 -0.30
C TYR A 135 9.42 -6.16 0.94
N ALA A 136 9.48 -6.79 2.10
CA ALA A 136 9.96 -6.11 3.28
C ALA A 136 11.29 -5.42 2.93
N PRO A 137 11.52 -4.17 3.35
CA PRO A 137 12.78 -3.46 3.09
C PRO A 137 14.02 -4.22 3.60
N TRP A 138 13.79 -5.25 4.41
CA TRP A 138 14.74 -6.22 4.92
C TRP A 138 14.43 -7.64 4.45
N SER A 139 15.47 -8.39 4.04
CA SER A 139 15.39 -9.84 3.91
C SER A 139 15.81 -10.49 5.22
N LEU A 140 15.16 -11.59 5.61
CA LEU A 140 15.53 -12.37 6.80
C LEU A 140 16.98 -12.87 6.72
N GLU A 141 17.52 -13.06 5.52
CA GLU A 141 18.92 -13.40 5.26
C GLU A 141 19.94 -12.37 5.78
N LYS A 142 19.52 -11.12 6.04
CA LYS A 142 20.38 -10.09 6.63
C LYS A 142 20.40 -10.11 8.15
N LEU A 143 19.56 -10.93 8.80
CA LEU A 143 19.58 -11.16 10.23
C LEU A 143 20.39 -12.40 10.52
N ASP A 144 21.47 -12.24 11.28
CA ASP A 144 22.23 -13.40 11.73
C ASP A 144 21.48 -14.11 12.89
N GLY A 145 21.92 -15.33 13.23
CA GLY A 145 21.28 -16.11 14.29
C GLY A 145 21.36 -15.46 15.68
N LEU A 146 22.29 -14.50 15.90
CA LEU A 146 22.35 -13.75 17.16
C LEU A 146 21.32 -12.65 17.19
N ASP A 147 21.10 -11.94 16.07
CA ASP A 147 20.02 -10.95 15.95
C ASP A 147 18.66 -11.59 16.21
N LEU A 148 18.39 -12.76 15.65
CA LEU A 148 17.14 -13.49 15.88
C LEU A 148 16.96 -13.88 17.36
N LYS A 149 18.03 -14.31 18.05
CA LYS A 149 17.98 -14.61 19.50
C LYS A 149 17.71 -13.35 20.34
N ILE A 150 18.30 -12.21 19.96
CA ILE A 150 18.04 -10.93 20.63
C ILE A 150 16.58 -10.51 20.44
N ILE A 151 16.08 -10.59 19.20
CA ILE A 151 14.68 -10.28 18.88
C ILE A 151 13.76 -11.21 19.67
N GLN A 152 14.06 -12.51 19.77
CA GLN A 152 13.26 -13.44 20.55
C GLN A 152 13.20 -13.09 22.04
N ALA A 153 14.35 -12.79 22.66
CA ALA A 153 14.38 -12.39 24.07
C ALA A 153 13.53 -11.14 24.33
N LEU A 154 13.62 -10.14 23.44
CA LEU A 154 12.85 -8.90 23.54
C LEU A 154 11.37 -9.08 23.16
N PHE A 155 11.04 -10.05 22.32
CA PHE A 155 9.66 -10.42 22.02
C PHE A 155 8.97 -11.06 23.23
N GLU A 156 9.67 -11.95 23.93
CA GLU A 156 9.20 -12.55 25.19
C GLU A 156 9.08 -11.50 26.31
N ASN A 157 10.09 -10.62 26.43
CA ASN A 157 10.12 -9.56 27.42
C ASN A 157 10.87 -8.33 26.88
N GLY A 158 10.12 -7.34 26.39
CA GLY A 158 10.70 -6.09 25.87
C GLY A 158 11.46 -5.24 26.89
N ARG A 159 11.42 -5.60 28.19
CA ARG A 159 12.17 -4.96 29.28
C ARG A 159 13.40 -5.77 29.71
N GLU A 160 13.69 -6.90 29.07
CA GLU A 160 14.81 -7.74 29.45
C GLU A 160 16.14 -6.97 29.35
N SER A 161 16.98 -7.06 30.39
CA SER A 161 18.23 -6.32 30.42
C SER A 161 19.26 -6.91 29.46
N PHE A 162 20.12 -6.08 28.88
CA PHE A 162 21.19 -6.56 28.00
C PHE A 162 22.17 -7.52 28.70
N VAL A 163 22.27 -7.48 30.03
CA VAL A 163 23.06 -8.44 30.81
C VAL A 163 22.42 -9.83 30.81
N GLU A 164 21.11 -9.93 30.91
CA GLU A 164 20.42 -11.22 30.83
C GLU A 164 20.41 -11.78 29.41
N ILE A 165 20.21 -10.91 28.41
CA ILE A 165 20.31 -11.31 26.99
C ILE A 165 21.74 -11.78 26.66
N ALA A 166 22.76 -11.12 27.19
CA ALA A 166 24.16 -11.54 27.05
C ALA A 166 24.39 -12.97 27.55
N LYS A 167 23.83 -13.35 28.71
CA LYS A 167 23.92 -14.72 29.25
C LYS A 167 23.28 -15.75 28.31
N LYS A 168 22.18 -15.41 27.65
CA LYS A 168 21.46 -16.29 26.71
C LYS A 168 22.16 -16.43 25.35
N THR A 169 22.93 -15.42 24.94
CA THR A 169 23.49 -15.32 23.57
C THR A 169 25.00 -15.53 23.49
N GLY A 170 25.72 -15.39 24.60
CA GLY A 170 27.19 -15.45 24.64
C GLY A 170 27.89 -14.16 24.18
N LEU A 171 27.13 -13.10 23.89
CA LEU A 171 27.68 -11.78 23.54
C LEU A 171 27.93 -10.92 24.78
N SER A 172 28.78 -9.90 24.65
CA SER A 172 28.91 -8.87 25.69
C SER A 172 27.67 -7.96 25.73
N PRO A 173 27.31 -7.37 26.89
CA PRO A 173 26.19 -6.43 26.98
C PRO A 173 26.31 -5.23 26.02
N VAL A 174 27.54 -4.78 25.76
CA VAL A 174 27.82 -3.72 24.77
C VAL A 174 27.54 -4.21 23.34
N GLY A 175 27.89 -5.46 23.02
CA GLY A 175 27.58 -6.07 21.73
C GLY A 175 26.07 -6.22 21.48
N ILE A 176 25.30 -6.58 22.52
CA ILE A 176 23.83 -6.60 22.46
C ILE A 176 23.27 -5.20 22.20
N LYS A 177 23.72 -4.20 22.97
CA LYS A 177 23.28 -2.81 22.81
C LYS A 177 23.46 -2.33 21.37
N ASN A 178 24.66 -2.50 20.81
CA ASN A 178 24.98 -2.04 19.45
C ASN A 178 24.08 -2.70 18.40
N ARG A 179 23.77 -4.00 18.56
CA ARG A 179 22.87 -4.72 17.65
C ARG A 179 21.43 -4.25 17.77
N VAL A 180 20.92 -4.08 19.00
CA VAL A 180 19.56 -3.56 19.24
C VAL A 180 19.41 -2.16 18.64
N GLU A 181 20.36 -1.26 18.88
CA GLU A 181 20.34 0.10 18.31
C GLU A 181 20.38 0.07 16.78
N ARG A 182 21.23 -0.77 16.19
CA ARG A 182 21.26 -0.96 14.74
C ARG A 182 19.90 -1.43 14.21
N LEU A 183 19.32 -2.49 14.77
CA LEU A 183 18.04 -3.05 14.34
C LEU A 183 16.89 -2.04 14.47
N ILE A 184 16.90 -1.20 15.51
CA ILE A 184 15.92 -0.13 15.69
C ILE A 184 16.12 0.97 14.63
N ASN A 185 17.35 1.43 14.43
CA ASN A 185 17.68 2.47 13.45
C ASN A 185 17.36 2.04 12.02
N GLU A 186 17.52 0.75 11.73
CA GLU A 186 17.20 0.13 10.44
C GLU A 186 15.69 -0.18 10.28
N GLY A 187 14.89 0.05 11.32
CA GLY A 187 13.44 -0.17 11.33
C GLY A 187 13.02 -1.64 11.41
N VAL A 188 13.95 -2.55 11.72
CA VAL A 188 13.71 -3.99 11.83
C VAL A 188 13.10 -4.36 13.18
N LEU A 189 13.56 -3.70 14.24
CA LEU A 189 13.10 -3.93 15.61
C LEU A 189 12.35 -2.70 16.12
N LYS A 190 11.20 -2.91 16.73
CA LYS A 190 10.47 -1.90 17.50
C LYS A 190 10.10 -2.47 18.85
N ILE A 191 10.41 -1.73 19.91
CA ILE A 191 10.01 -2.06 21.27
C ILE A 191 8.85 -1.13 21.64
N GLN A 192 7.72 -1.70 22.04
CA GLN A 192 6.54 -0.94 22.44
C GLN A 192 5.86 -1.58 23.65
N GLY A 193 5.23 -0.75 24.48
CA GLY A 193 4.31 -1.24 25.50
C GLY A 193 3.04 -1.77 24.84
N LEU A 194 2.51 -2.87 25.37
CA LEU A 194 1.22 -3.43 24.96
C LEU A 194 0.21 -3.20 26.07
N LEU A 195 -1.00 -2.80 25.68
CA LEU A 195 -2.14 -2.74 26.60
C LEU A 195 -2.64 -4.16 26.84
N ASN A 196 -2.99 -4.49 28.09
CA ASN A 196 -3.70 -5.73 28.38
C ASN A 196 -5.16 -5.60 27.92
N ILE A 197 -5.45 -5.97 26.67
CA ILE A 197 -6.72 -5.72 26.00
C ILE A 197 -7.91 -6.29 26.79
N GLY A 198 -7.74 -7.46 27.42
CA GLY A 198 -8.80 -8.12 28.21
C GLY A 198 -9.22 -7.36 29.48
N GLU A 199 -8.42 -6.42 29.96
CA GLU A 199 -8.76 -5.60 31.14
C GLU A 199 -9.59 -4.37 30.76
N CYS A 200 -9.60 -3.97 29.48
CA CYS A 200 -10.21 -2.72 29.03
C CYS A 200 -11.32 -2.93 27.99
N TYR A 201 -11.35 -4.10 27.35
CA TYR A 201 -12.25 -4.42 26.26
C TYR A 201 -12.83 -5.82 26.47
N SER A 202 -14.00 -6.10 25.88
CA SER A 202 -14.71 -7.38 26.05
C SER A 202 -15.07 -8.04 24.72
N VAL A 203 -15.14 -7.26 23.64
CA VAL A 203 -15.60 -7.72 22.33
C VAL A 203 -14.74 -7.13 21.22
N SER A 204 -14.70 -7.84 20.09
CA SER A 204 -14.08 -7.37 18.87
C SER A 204 -15.03 -7.48 17.69
N ALA A 205 -14.73 -6.78 16.61
CA ALA A 205 -15.39 -6.97 15.33
C ALA A 205 -14.39 -6.92 14.19
N ASN A 206 -14.58 -7.80 13.21
CA ASN A 206 -14.00 -7.72 11.88
C ASN A 206 -15.04 -7.14 10.94
N ILE A 207 -14.68 -6.04 10.27
CA ILE A 207 -15.56 -5.27 9.41
C ILE A 207 -14.94 -5.27 8.01
N GLU A 208 -15.57 -5.99 7.10
CA GLU A 208 -15.19 -6.02 5.70
C GLU A 208 -16.02 -4.99 4.93
N ILE A 209 -15.34 -4.12 4.18
CA ILE A 209 -15.94 -2.96 3.53
C ILE A 209 -15.67 -3.04 2.03
N GLU A 210 -16.72 -2.88 1.25
CA GLU A 210 -16.67 -2.61 -0.18
C GLU A 210 -17.02 -1.14 -0.39
N ALA A 211 -16.09 -0.35 -0.90
CA ALA A 211 -16.33 1.04 -1.25
C ALA A 211 -15.58 1.43 -2.52
N ASP A 212 -15.91 2.59 -3.10
CA ASP A 212 -15.03 3.19 -4.11
C ASP A 212 -13.66 3.57 -3.50
N SER A 213 -12.66 3.66 -4.36
CA SER A 213 -11.27 3.78 -3.95
C SER A 213 -10.97 5.07 -3.21
N LYS A 214 -11.63 6.17 -3.57
CA LYS A 214 -11.49 7.44 -2.86
C LYS A 214 -11.98 7.30 -1.42
N THR A 215 -13.09 6.60 -1.22
CA THR A 215 -13.64 6.31 0.11
C THR A 215 -12.77 5.35 0.90
N ILE A 216 -12.21 4.31 0.28
CA ILE A 216 -11.25 3.42 0.94
C ILE A 216 -10.02 4.19 1.44
N PHE A 217 -9.41 5.05 0.61
CA PHE A 217 -8.28 5.87 1.04
C PHE A 217 -8.63 6.80 2.21
N LYS A 218 -9.81 7.43 2.17
CA LYS A 218 -10.29 8.28 3.26
C LYS A 218 -10.48 7.49 4.56
N LEU A 219 -11.07 6.30 4.49
CA LEU A 219 -11.26 5.41 5.64
C LEU A 219 -9.92 4.97 6.22
N ILE A 220 -8.92 4.66 5.38
CA ILE A 220 -7.58 4.28 5.83
C ILE A 220 -6.92 5.43 6.61
N GLU A 221 -6.85 6.64 6.03
CA GLU A 221 -6.24 7.79 6.71
C GLU A 221 -6.90 8.14 8.05
N LYS A 222 -8.21 7.88 8.14
CA LYS A 222 -9.02 8.06 9.34
C LYS A 222 -8.72 7.00 10.39
N PHE A 223 -8.69 5.73 10.00
CA PHE A 223 -8.56 4.59 10.91
C PHE A 223 -7.13 4.31 11.35
N GLU A 224 -6.11 4.72 10.60
CA GLU A 224 -4.70 4.71 11.05
C GLU A 224 -4.46 5.47 12.37
N LYS A 225 -5.35 6.40 12.71
CA LYS A 225 -5.27 7.21 13.94
C LYS A 225 -6.28 6.80 15.01
N SER A 226 -7.11 5.79 14.75
CA SER A 226 -8.16 5.37 15.66
C SER A 226 -7.58 4.46 16.75
N PRO A 227 -7.83 4.75 18.04
CA PRO A 227 -7.37 3.88 19.13
C PRO A 227 -8.13 2.55 19.21
N LEU A 228 -9.29 2.45 18.55
CA LEU A 228 -10.11 1.24 18.53
C LEU A 228 -9.70 0.25 17.42
N VAL A 229 -9.00 0.73 16.40
CA VAL A 229 -8.60 -0.07 15.24
C VAL A 229 -7.24 -0.69 15.52
N TYR A 230 -7.21 -2.02 15.66
CA TYR A 230 -5.95 -2.75 15.94
C TYR A 230 -5.39 -3.42 14.69
N HIS A 231 -6.18 -3.56 13.64
CA HIS A 231 -5.76 -4.17 12.37
C HIS A 231 -6.53 -3.55 11.20
N LEU A 232 -5.81 -3.20 10.15
CA LEU A 232 -6.35 -2.50 8.98
C LEU A 232 -5.62 -3.00 7.74
N VAL A 233 -6.36 -3.56 6.78
CA VAL A 233 -5.77 -4.19 5.60
C VAL A 233 -6.56 -3.86 4.36
N LYS A 234 -5.91 -3.27 3.35
CA LYS A 234 -6.46 -3.21 1.99
C LYS A 234 -6.40 -4.61 1.37
N THR A 235 -7.55 -5.12 0.98
CA THR A 235 -7.72 -6.49 0.45
C THR A 235 -8.02 -6.44 -1.05
N SER A 236 -7.79 -7.56 -1.74
CA SER A 236 -8.12 -7.72 -3.17
C SER A 236 -9.32 -8.64 -3.40
N GLY A 237 -10.11 -8.90 -2.35
CA GLY A 237 -11.30 -9.75 -2.39
C GLY A 237 -12.55 -8.97 -2.81
N ARG A 238 -13.73 -9.56 -2.56
CA ARG A 238 -15.03 -8.88 -2.75
C ARG A 238 -15.06 -7.55 -1.98
N TYR A 239 -14.62 -7.60 -0.73
CA TYR A 239 -14.37 -6.42 0.09
C TYR A 239 -12.93 -5.96 -0.16
N ASN A 240 -12.75 -4.65 -0.31
CA ASN A 240 -11.47 -4.02 -0.61
C ASN A 240 -10.83 -3.32 0.59
N LEU A 241 -11.44 -3.43 1.78
CA LEU A 241 -10.85 -3.05 3.06
C LEU A 241 -11.36 -3.96 4.20
N LEU A 242 -10.45 -4.48 5.01
CA LEU A 242 -10.73 -5.12 6.29
C LEU A 242 -10.31 -4.19 7.43
N VAL A 243 -11.24 -3.95 8.36
CA VAL A 243 -11.01 -3.18 9.59
C VAL A 243 -11.34 -4.07 10.77
N SER A 244 -10.37 -4.34 11.65
CA SER A 244 -10.63 -5.03 12.91
C SER A 244 -10.56 -4.05 14.08
N ILE A 245 -11.60 -4.07 14.92
CA ILE A 245 -11.71 -3.21 16.09
C ILE A 245 -11.90 -4.01 17.38
N ILE A 246 -11.48 -3.40 18.49
CA ILE A 246 -11.77 -3.85 19.85
C ILE A 246 -12.64 -2.81 20.57
N SER A 247 -13.53 -3.25 21.44
CA SER A 247 -14.50 -2.38 22.11
C SER A 247 -14.94 -2.90 23.49
N PRO A 248 -15.39 -2.03 24.40
CA PRO A 248 -15.82 -2.43 25.73
C PRO A 248 -17.19 -3.14 25.73
N ASN A 249 -18.00 -2.95 24.68
CA ASN A 249 -19.31 -3.58 24.52
C ASN A 249 -19.79 -3.52 23.05
N LEU A 250 -20.86 -4.26 22.75
CA LEU A 250 -21.47 -4.32 21.42
C LEU A 250 -22.03 -2.96 20.96
N GLU A 251 -22.63 -2.19 21.86
CA GLU A 251 -23.16 -0.86 21.55
C GLU A 251 -22.08 0.09 20.99
N SER A 252 -20.86 0.00 21.51
CA SER A 252 -19.72 0.78 21.03
C SER A 252 -19.30 0.38 19.61
N ILE A 253 -19.39 -0.92 19.28
CA ILE A 253 -19.15 -1.44 17.92
C ILE A 253 -20.22 -0.90 16.96
N GLU A 254 -21.49 -1.00 17.34
CA GLU A 254 -22.62 -0.50 16.52
C GLU A 254 -22.49 1.00 16.26
N ASN A 255 -22.18 1.77 17.30
CA ASN A 255 -21.93 3.21 17.20
C ASN A 255 -20.76 3.53 16.27
N PHE A 256 -19.65 2.79 16.38
CA PHE A 256 -18.50 2.96 15.48
C PHE A 256 -18.89 2.70 14.03
N ILE A 257 -19.59 1.60 13.73
CA ILE A 257 -20.01 1.27 12.36
C ILE A 257 -20.96 2.33 11.81
N ALA A 258 -21.94 2.77 12.60
CA ALA A 258 -22.95 3.75 12.18
C ALA A 258 -22.32 5.12 11.89
N LYS A 259 -21.47 5.63 12.80
CA LYS A 259 -20.88 6.97 12.69
C LYS A 259 -19.69 7.01 11.76
N GLU A 260 -18.84 6.00 11.82
CA GLU A 260 -17.52 6.07 11.19
C GLU A 260 -17.45 5.44 9.80
N ILE A 261 -18.38 4.52 9.48
CA ILE A 261 -18.35 3.75 8.22
C ILE A 261 -19.61 4.00 7.39
N ARG A 262 -20.81 3.70 7.91
CA ARG A 262 -22.06 3.78 7.13
C ARG A 262 -22.37 5.20 6.64
N GLY A 263 -21.91 6.22 7.35
CA GLY A 263 -22.07 7.62 6.96
C GLY A 263 -21.16 8.09 5.82
N GLU A 264 -20.20 7.29 5.38
CA GLU A 264 -19.24 7.67 4.34
C GLU A 264 -19.82 7.46 2.93
N PRO A 265 -19.97 8.54 2.13
CA PRO A 265 -20.41 8.41 0.74
C PRO A 265 -19.45 7.51 -0.04
N GLY A 266 -19.98 6.53 -0.77
CA GLY A 266 -19.16 5.60 -1.56
C GLY A 266 -18.95 4.23 -0.92
N VAL A 267 -19.33 4.04 0.34
CA VAL A 267 -19.48 2.70 0.92
C VAL A 267 -20.69 2.00 0.28
N LYS A 268 -20.46 0.84 -0.33
CA LYS A 268 -21.46 0.05 -1.04
C LYS A 268 -21.98 -1.10 -0.19
N HIS A 269 -21.06 -1.81 0.44
CA HIS A 269 -21.40 -2.99 1.24
C HIS A 269 -20.49 -3.10 2.46
N ILE A 270 -21.05 -3.64 3.54
CA ILE A 270 -20.34 -3.89 4.79
C ILE A 270 -20.78 -5.26 5.29
N GLU A 271 -19.82 -6.10 5.63
CA GLU A 271 -20.03 -7.33 6.37
C GLU A 271 -19.35 -7.21 7.73
N VAL A 272 -20.06 -7.60 8.79
CA VAL A 272 -19.62 -7.41 10.17
C VAL A 272 -19.68 -8.75 10.89
N SER A 273 -18.52 -9.20 11.36
CA SER A 273 -18.39 -10.37 12.22
C SER A 273 -17.95 -9.93 13.60
N VAL A 274 -18.87 -9.99 14.57
CA VAL A 274 -18.58 -9.72 15.99
C VAL A 274 -18.13 -11.01 16.66
N GLY A 275 -17.13 -10.91 17.54
CA GLY A 275 -16.65 -12.05 18.31
C GLY A 275 -15.90 -11.66 19.57
N GLU A 276 -15.23 -12.65 20.15
CA GLU A 276 -14.33 -12.48 21.29
C GLU A 276 -13.10 -11.64 20.92
N LEU A 277 -12.30 -11.30 21.91
CA LEU A 277 -11.07 -10.53 21.70
C LEU A 277 -10.05 -11.32 20.84
N PRO A 278 -9.24 -10.62 20.03
CA PRO A 278 -8.21 -11.27 19.22
C PRO A 278 -7.18 -11.96 20.10
N ILE A 279 -6.83 -13.20 19.74
CA ILE A 279 -5.71 -13.91 20.32
C ILE A 279 -4.46 -13.52 19.55
N ILE A 280 -3.51 -12.87 20.23
CA ILE A 280 -2.19 -12.54 19.65
C ILE A 280 -1.23 -13.69 19.98
N PRO A 281 -0.76 -14.45 18.99
CA PRO A 281 0.19 -15.53 19.25
C PRO A 281 1.48 -15.02 19.88
N LYS A 282 1.94 -15.69 20.94
CA LYS A 282 3.23 -15.43 21.59
C LYS A 282 4.42 -16.10 20.89
N ALA A 283 4.23 -16.60 19.68
CA ALA A 283 5.24 -17.31 18.91
C ALA A 283 5.18 -16.83 17.47
N TRP A 284 5.64 -15.61 17.23
CA TRP A 284 5.95 -15.17 15.88
C TRP A 284 7.42 -14.81 15.82
N ILE A 285 8.27 -15.82 15.65
CA ILE A 285 9.53 -15.61 14.94
C ILE A 285 9.51 -16.43 13.66
N PRO A 286 9.89 -15.83 12.53
CA PRO A 286 10.00 -16.54 11.28
C PRO A 286 10.97 -17.73 11.44
N PRO A 287 10.67 -18.88 10.81
CA PRO A 287 11.50 -20.07 10.96
C PRO A 287 12.95 -19.74 10.59
N ILE A 288 13.87 -20.15 11.46
CA ILE A 288 15.32 -20.07 11.23
C ILE A 288 15.61 -21.10 10.14
N THR A 289 15.88 -20.65 8.90
CA THR A 289 16.45 -21.50 7.85
C THR A 289 17.95 -21.36 7.82
#